data_AF-A0A9D6SAE0-F1
#
_entry.id   AF-A0A9D6SAE0-F1
#
_cell.length_a   1.000
_cell.length_b   1.000
_cell.length_c   1.000
_cell.angle_alpha   90.00
_cell.angle_beta   90.00
_cell.angle_gamma   90.00
#
_symmetry.space_group_name_H-M   'P 1'
#
loop_
_entity.id
_entity.type
_entity.pdbx_description
1 polymer ?
#
loop_
_entity_poly.entity_id
_entity_poly.type
_entity_poly.pdbx_seq_one_letter_code
_entity_poly.pdbx_strand_id
1 'polypeptide(L)'
;MDVKGKRIFVGLSGGVDSAVSAALLKNAGAEVTGVFIKGWYPPGMPCTWASERRDAMRVAARLHIPFLTLDASTEYKKSVIDY
;
A
#
# COMPACT_ATOMS: atom_id res chain seq x y z
N MET A 1 3.77 13.47 -17.84
CA MET A 1 3.65 14.27 -16.60
C MET A 1 5.03 14.31 -15.97
N ASP A 2 5.55 15.50 -15.64
CA ASP A 2 6.78 15.59 -14.85
C ASP A 2 6.46 15.33 -13.36
N VAL A 3 7.06 14.27 -12.82
CA VAL A 3 6.87 13.80 -11.44
C VAL A 3 8.15 13.92 -10.62
N LYS A 4 9.23 14.42 -11.20
CA LYS A 4 10.52 14.53 -10.53
C LYS A 4 10.42 15.45 -9.31
N GLY A 5 10.91 15.01 -8.17
CA GLY A 5 10.84 15.73 -6.90
C GLY A 5 9.45 15.84 -6.27
N LYS A 6 8.41 15.24 -6.87
CA LYS A 6 7.08 15.22 -6.26
C LYS A 6 6.99 14.14 -5.20
N ARG A 7 6.34 14.46 -4.07
CA ARG A 7 6.01 13.51 -3.02
C ARG A 7 4.76 12.72 -3.41
N ILE A 8 4.89 11.39 -3.52
CA ILE A 8 3.81 10.51 -3.96
C ILE A 8 3.65 9.36 -2.98
N PHE A 9 2.43 9.18 -2.48
CA PHE A 9 2.05 8.01 -1.69
C PHE A 9 1.44 6.97 -2.63
N VAL A 10 2.00 5.76 -2.63
CA VAL A 10 1.51 4.65 -3.46
C VAL A 10 0.89 3.60 -2.56
N GLY A 11 -0.37 3.25 -2.83
CA GLY A 11 -1.01 2.10 -2.21
C GLY A 11 -0.26 0.82 -2.60
N LEU A 12 0.46 0.23 -1.65
CA LEU A 12 1.20 -1.02 -1.83
C LEU A 12 0.44 -2.16 -1.15
N SER A 13 -0.17 -3.03 -1.96
CA SER A 13 -0.95 -4.18 -1.48
C SER A 13 -0.12 -5.44 -1.28
N GLY A 14 1.09 -5.49 -1.84
CA GLY A 14 1.91 -6.70 -1.93
C GLY A 14 1.82 -7.39 -3.30
N GLY A 15 0.89 -6.95 -4.17
CA GLY A 15 0.79 -7.41 -5.55
C GLY A 15 1.75 -6.71 -6.51
N VAL A 16 1.95 -7.33 -7.68
CA VAL A 16 2.90 -6.88 -8.71
C VAL A 16 2.57 -5.50 -9.28
N ASP A 17 1.29 -5.18 -9.50
CA ASP A 17 0.89 -3.92 -10.14
C ASP A 17 1.30 -2.71 -9.28
N SER A 18 1.05 -2.79 -7.98
CA SER A 18 1.44 -1.76 -7.02
C SER A 18 2.95 -1.62 -6.89
N ALA A 19 3.68 -2.76 -6.94
CA ALA A 19 5.13 -2.79 -6.87
C ALA A 19 5.78 -2.14 -8.10
N VAL A 20 5.32 -2.51 -9.30
CA VAL A 20 5.81 -1.94 -10.56
C VAL A 20 5.46 -0.46 -10.64
N SER A 21 4.25 -0.06 -10.22
CA SER A 21 3.86 1.36 -10.16
C SER A 21 4.78 2.18 -9.26
N ALA A 22 5.08 1.69 -8.04
CA ALA A 22 6.03 2.34 -7.13
C ALA A 22 7.45 2.42 -7.73
N ALA A 23 7.90 1.37 -8.39
CA ALA A 23 9.22 1.32 -9.04
C ALA A 23 9.32 2.33 -10.19
N LEU A 24 8.31 2.42 -11.05
CA LEU A 24 8.28 3.36 -12.17
C LEU A 24 8.28 4.81 -11.70
N LEU A 25 7.50 5.15 -10.67
CA LEU A 25 7.48 6.49 -10.08
C LEU A 25 8.83 6.86 -9.45
N LYS A 26 9.45 5.92 -8.72
CA LYS A 26 10.79 6.13 -8.16
C LYS A 26 11.82 6.36 -9.27
N ASN A 27 11.80 5.54 -10.31
CA ASN A 27 12.73 5.65 -11.45
C ASN A 27 12.52 6.97 -12.23
N ALA A 28 11.30 7.49 -12.26
CA ALA A 28 10.99 8.81 -12.83
C ALA A 28 11.42 9.98 -11.93
N GLY A 29 12.03 9.71 -10.77
CA GLY A 29 12.59 10.72 -9.85
C GLY A 29 11.60 11.26 -8.82
N ALA A 30 10.46 10.61 -8.60
CA ALA A 30 9.53 10.98 -7.53
C ALA A 30 10.01 10.52 -6.15
N GLU A 31 9.63 11.26 -5.12
CA GLU A 31 9.80 10.88 -3.72
C GLU A 31 8.64 9.97 -3.28
N VAL A 32 8.82 8.67 -3.50
CA VAL A 32 7.77 7.67 -3.29
C VAL A 32 7.76 7.18 -1.84
N THR A 33 6.58 7.13 -1.22
CA THR A 33 6.30 6.43 0.03
C THR A 33 5.24 5.36 -0.22
N GLY A 34 5.54 4.12 0.16
CA GLY A 34 4.59 3.02 0.13
C GLY A 34 3.61 3.08 1.29
N VAL A 35 2.33 2.82 1.04
CA VAL A 35 1.28 2.77 2.06
C VAL A 35 0.49 1.49 1.91
N PHE A 36 0.51 0.63 2.93
CA PHE A 36 -0.41 -0.50 3.02
C PHE A 36 -1.70 -0.02 3.70
N ILE A 37 -2.84 -0.19 3.03
CA ILE A 37 -4.15 0.17 3.56
C ILE A 37 -4.81 -1.09 4.12
N LYS A 38 -4.95 -1.16 5.43
CA LYS A 38 -5.66 -2.25 6.10
C LYS A 38 -7.16 -1.94 6.05
N GLY A 39 -7.90 -2.73 5.27
CA GLY A 39 -9.36 -2.70 5.23
C GLY A 39 -10.01 -3.44 6.40
N TRP A 40 -11.33 -3.62 6.33
CA TRP A 40 -12.09 -4.39 7.31
C TRP A 40 -11.95 -5.90 7.07
N TYR A 41 -11.88 -6.67 8.15
CA TYR A 41 -11.84 -8.14 8.12
C TYR A 41 -12.93 -8.70 9.03
N PRO A 42 -13.71 -9.70 8.55
CA PRO A 42 -14.72 -10.35 9.37
C PRO A 42 -14.10 -11.06 10.59
N PRO A 43 -14.71 -10.94 11.78
CA PRO A 43 -14.34 -11.76 12.93
C PRO A 43 -14.46 -13.25 12.59
N GLY A 44 -13.49 -14.06 13.03
CA GLY A 44 -13.51 -15.52 12.85
C GLY A 44 -12.99 -16.02 11.50
N MET A 45 -12.63 -15.14 10.56
CA MET A 45 -11.95 -15.51 9.32
C MET A 45 -10.42 -15.43 9.47
N PRO A 46 -9.65 -16.26 8.74
CA PRO A 46 -8.20 -16.16 8.72
C PRO A 46 -7.74 -14.76 8.27
N CYS A 47 -6.83 -14.15 9.04
CA CYS A 47 -6.29 -12.83 8.71
C CYS A 47 -5.27 -12.92 7.57
N THR A 48 -5.66 -12.58 6.34
CA THR A 48 -4.78 -12.57 5.16
C THR A 48 -3.94 -11.30 5.04
N TRP A 49 -4.43 -10.17 5.57
CA TRP A 49 -3.74 -8.88 5.46
C TRP A 49 -2.33 -8.87 6.06
N ALA A 50 -2.07 -9.71 7.06
CA ALA A 50 -0.76 -9.76 7.70
C ALA A 50 0.30 -10.30 6.72
N SER A 51 -0.03 -11.30 5.89
CA SER A 51 0.86 -11.77 4.82
C SER A 51 1.00 -10.74 3.71
N GLU A 52 -0.11 -10.17 3.24
CA GLU A 52 -0.09 -9.16 2.17
C GLU A 52 0.75 -7.94 2.58
N ARG A 53 0.60 -7.48 3.82
CA ARG A 53 1.43 -6.40 4.39
C ARG A 53 2.91 -6.78 4.42
N ARG A 54 3.25 -8.04 4.72
CA ARG A 54 4.65 -8.49 4.69
C ARG A 54 5.21 -8.47 3.27
N ASP A 55 4.42 -8.84 2.27
CA ASP A 55 4.85 -8.78 0.87
C ASP A 55 4.99 -7.33 0.39
N ALA A 56 4.06 -6.45 0.76
CA ALA A 56 4.17 -5.00 0.53
C ALA A 56 5.44 -4.41 1.18
N MET A 57 5.75 -4.82 2.41
CA MET A 57 6.96 -4.41 3.12
C MET A 57 8.24 -4.91 2.43
N ARG A 58 8.25 -6.13 1.90
CA ARG A 58 9.38 -6.67 1.10
C ARG A 58 9.60 -5.85 -0.17
N VAL A 59 8.52 -5.48 -0.87
CA VAL A 59 8.58 -4.60 -2.04
C VAL A 59 9.18 -3.24 -1.67
N ALA A 60 8.67 -2.60 -0.61
CA ALA A 60 9.18 -1.30 -0.17
C ALA A 60 10.66 -1.36 0.24
N ALA A 61 11.07 -2.42 0.93
CA ALA A 61 12.46 -2.67 1.29
C ALA A 61 13.34 -2.85 0.05
N ARG A 62 12.90 -3.65 -0.94
CA ARG A 62 13.63 -3.88 -2.19
C ARG A 62 13.78 -2.59 -3.01
N LEU A 63 12.76 -1.74 -3.00
CA LEU A 63 12.75 -0.44 -3.65
C LEU A 63 13.40 0.66 -2.82
N HIS A 64 13.85 0.40 -1.58
CA HIS A 64 14.40 1.40 -0.66
C HIS A 64 13.51 2.65 -0.55
N ILE A 65 12.21 2.45 -0.31
CA ILE A 65 11.23 3.53 -0.08
C ILE A 65 10.63 3.41 1.33
N PRO A 66 10.24 4.53 1.97
CA PRO A 66 9.50 4.49 3.22
C PRO A 66 8.21 3.67 3.10
N PHE A 67 7.80 3.03 4.18
CA PHE A 67 6.61 2.18 4.23
C PHE A 67 5.75 2.51 5.44
N LEU A 68 4.49 2.85 5.20
CA LEU A 68 3.50 3.18 6.22
C LEU A 68 2.33 2.20 6.18
N THR A 69 1.58 2.15 7.26
CA THR A 69 0.31 1.42 7.34
C THR A 69 -0.78 2.40 7.72
N LEU A 70 -1.86 2.43 6.93
CA LEU A 70 -3.08 3.15 7.24
C LEU A 70 -4.15 2.11 7.63
N ASP A 71 -4.66 2.20 8.85
CA ASP A 71 -5.83 1.42 9.25
C ASP A 71 -7.09 2.18 8.84
N ALA A 72 -7.79 1.66 7.84
CA ALA A 72 -9.06 2.20 7.34
C ALA A 72 -10.20 1.19 7.57
N SER A 73 -10.03 0.25 8.51
CA SER A 73 -10.98 -0.83 8.74
C SER A 73 -12.34 -0.33 9.20
N THR A 74 -12.38 0.72 10.01
CA THR A 74 -13.63 1.34 10.49
C THR A 74 -14.39 2.01 9.34
N GLU A 75 -13.69 2.83 8.55
CA GLU A 75 -14.25 3.56 7.41
C GLU A 75 -14.75 2.60 6.32
N TYR A 76 -13.94 1.58 6.01
CA TYR A 76 -14.29 0.57 5.01
C TYR A 76 -15.53 -0.23 5.44
N LYS A 77 -15.61 -0.63 6.72
CA LYS A 77 -16.80 -1.32 7.23
C LYS A 77 -18.04 -0.44 7.06
N LYS A 78 -17.98 0.80 7.53
CA LYS A 78 -19.11 1.73 7.52
C LYS A 78 -19.60 2.07 6.12
N SER A 79 -18.69 2.29 5.17
CA SER A 79 -19.02 2.84 3.85
C SER A 79 -19.11 1.81 2.73
N VAL A 80 -18.70 0.56 2.96
CA VAL A 80 -18.69 -0.50 1.94
C VAL A 80 -19.41 -1.77 2.41
N ILE A 81 -19.19 -2.21 3.66
CA ILE A 81 -19.78 -3.45 4.17
C ILE A 81 -21.19 -3.21 4.73
N ASP A 82 -21.36 -2.13 5.48
CA ASP A 82 -22.62 -1.76 6.15
C ASP A 82 -23.51 -0.85 5.28
N TYR A 83 -23.08 -0.48 4.05
CA TYR A 83 -23.84 0.34 3.09
C TYR A 83 -24.88 -0.48 2.34
#